data_AF-A0A170TZT1-F1
#
_entry.id   AF-A0A170TZT1-F1
#
_cell.length_a   1.000
_cell.length_b   1.000
_cell.length_c   1.000
_cell.angle_alpha   90.00
_cell.angle_beta   90.00
_cell.angle_gamma   90.00
#
_symmetry.space_group_name_H-M   'P 1'
#
loop_
_entity.id
_entity.type
_entity.pdbx_description
1 polymer ?
#
loop_
_entity_poly.entity_id
_entity_poly.type
_entity_poly.pdbx_seq_one_letter_code
_entity_poly.pdbx_strand_id
1 'polypeptide(L)' 'MANTSDELVLGFDQEWPLTKSGWGKVALMQICPNANECYIFHISSMTSLPKVLIHLLKHRKVKLAGLNIKNDI' A
#
# COMPACT_ATOMS: atom_id res chain seq x y z
N MET A 1 19.43 21.85 8.55
CA MET A 1 19.15 21.45 7.16
C MET A 1 18.14 20.33 7.20
N ALA A 2 16.87 20.63 6.96
CA ALA A 2 15.84 19.65 6.60
C ALA A 2 14.93 20.40 5.64
N ASN A 3 14.94 20.00 4.37
CA ASN A 3 14.05 20.56 3.38
C ASN A 3 12.66 20.00 3.68
N THR A 4 11.79 20.76 4.34
CA THR A 4 10.44 20.35 4.73
C THR A 4 9.53 20.37 3.50
N SER A 5 9.66 19.36 2.64
CA SER A 5 8.53 18.92 1.85
C SER A 5 7.54 18.26 2.80
N ASP A 6 6.35 18.87 2.94
CA ASP A 6 5.17 18.44 3.70
C ASP A 6 4.61 17.04 3.32
N GLU A 7 5.39 16.20 2.65
CA GLU A 7 4.97 14.92 2.09
C GLU A 7 5.27 13.77 3.05
N LEU A 8 4.30 12.89 3.24
CA LEU A 8 4.42 11.62 3.97
C LEU A 8 4.78 10.52 2.97
N VAL A 9 6.00 9.99 3.06
CA VAL A 9 6.43 8.84 2.25
C VAL A 9 6.16 7.55 3.02
N LEU A 10 5.48 6.60 2.39
CA LEU A 10 5.18 5.28 2.95
C LEU A 10 5.78 4.20 2.05
N GLY A 11 6.52 3.26 2.63
CA GLY A 11 6.86 2.02 1.94
C GLY A 11 5.59 1.24 1.61
N PHE A 12 5.47 0.72 0.40
CA PHE A 12 4.25 0.11 -0.11
C PHE A 12 4.55 -1.08 -1.02
N ASP A 13 3.78 -2.15 -0.83
CA ASP A 13 3.79 -3.34 -1.69
C ASP A 13 2.42 -4.05 -1.64
N GLN A 14 2.14 -4.93 -2.59
CA GLN A 14 0.90 -5.70 -2.67
C GLN A 14 1.17 -7.14 -3.12
N GLU A 15 0.41 -8.08 -2.55
CA GLU A 15 0.47 -9.49 -2.94
C GLU A 15 -0.88 -9.99 -3.41
N TRP A 16 -0.86 -10.88 -4.40
CA TRP A 16 -2.03 -11.55 -4.94
C TRP A 16 -1.75 -13.05 -5.13
N PRO A 17 -2.77 -13.91 -4.96
CA PRO A 17 -2.57 -15.33 -5.11
C PRO A 17 -2.38 -15.69 -6.59
N LEU A 18 -1.53 -16.67 -6.86
CA LEU A 18 -1.54 -17.34 -8.15
C LEU A 18 -2.69 -18.35 -8.17
N THR A 19 -3.59 -18.19 -9.13
CA THR A 19 -4.73 -19.09 -9.35
C THR A 19 -4.53 -19.91 -10.63
N LYS A 20 -5.37 -20.92 -10.84
CA LYS A 20 -5.36 -21.72 -12.08
C LYS A 20 -5.56 -20.87 -13.35
N SER A 21 -6.19 -19.70 -13.22
CA SER A 21 -6.49 -18.78 -14.33
C SER A 21 -5.48 -17.63 -14.42
N GLY A 22 -4.38 -17.67 -13.67
CA GLY A 22 -3.38 -16.61 -13.59
C GLY A 22 -3.46 -15.83 -12.28
N TRP A 23 -3.02 -14.58 -12.31
CA TRP A 23 -2.95 -13.72 -11.14
C TRP A 23 -4.35 -13.36 -10.61
N GLY A 24 -4.58 -13.60 -9.31
CA GLY A 24 -5.82 -13.23 -8.63
C GLY A 24 -5.90 -11.73 -8.32
N LYS A 25 -6.96 -11.33 -7.62
CA LYS A 25 -7.05 -9.98 -7.05
C LYS A 25 -6.05 -9.82 -5.91
N VAL A 26 -5.65 -8.58 -5.64
CA VAL A 26 -4.89 -8.20 -4.44
C VAL A 26 -5.54 -8.81 -3.20
N ALA A 27 -4.74 -9.58 -2.46
CA ALA A 27 -5.16 -10.26 -1.25
C ALA A 27 -4.50 -9.69 0.00
N LEU A 28 -3.33 -9.05 -0.15
CA LEU A 28 -2.56 -8.50 0.95
C LEU A 28 -1.89 -7.20 0.50
N MET A 29 -1.78 -6.25 1.42
CA MET A 29 -1.15 -4.95 1.21
C MET A 29 -0.25 -4.62 2.41
N GLN A 30 0.96 -4.18 2.12
CA GLN A 30 1.96 -3.79 3.11
C GLN A 30 2.12 -2.27 3.09
N ILE A 31 2.09 -1.63 4.26
CA ILE A 31 2.37 -0.19 4.42
C ILE A 31 3.37 -0.02 5.56
N CYS A 32 4.57 0.46 5.25
CA CYS A 32 5.61 0.69 6.25
C CYS A 32 5.90 2.20 6.38
N PRO A 33 5.48 2.87 7.48
CA PRO A 33 5.75 4.31 7.66
C PRO A 33 7.18 4.61 8.08
N ASN A 34 7.92 3.62 8.61
CA ASN A 34 9.30 3.75 9.04
C ASN A 34 10.00 2.38 8.98
N ALA A 35 11.29 2.33 9.34
CA ALA A 35 12.10 1.11 9.26
C ALA A 35 11.77 0.04 10.31
N ASN A 36 11.01 0.39 11.35
CA ASN A 36 10.76 -0.47 12.50
C ASN A 36 9.32 -1.02 12.53
N GLU A 37 8.42 -0.45 11.74
CA GLU A 37 7.00 -0.79 11.74
C GLU A 37 6.52 -1.03 10.32
N CYS A 38 5.78 -2.12 10.14
CA CYS A 38 5.04 -2.34 8.91
C CYS A 38 3.65 -2.92 9.22
N TYR A 39 2.63 -2.33 8.58
CA TYR A 39 1.25 -2.73 8.71
C TYR A 39 0.90 -3.68 7.56
N ILE A 40 0.36 -4.85 7.91
CA ILE A 40 -0.04 -5.87 6.95
C ILE A 40 -1.58 -5.96 6.94
N PHE A 41 -2.19 -5.60 5.83
CA PHE A 41 -3.63 -5.65 5.65
C PHE A 41 -4.00 -6.90 4.84
N HIS A 42 -4.67 -7.88 5.47
CA HIS A 42 -5.26 -9.03 4.78
C HIS A 42 -6.56 -8.62 4.06
N ILE A 43 -6.41 -7.97 2.91
CA ILE A 43 -7.51 -7.44 2.09
C ILE A 43 -8.51 -8.54 1.69
N SER A 44 -8.03 -9.75 1.38
CA SER A 44 -8.88 -10.88 1.00
C SER A 44 -9.85 -11.33 2.10
N SER A 45 -9.54 -11.03 3.36
CA SER A 45 -10.39 -11.34 4.52
C SER A 45 -11.36 -10.22 4.87
N MET A 46 -11.31 -9.08 4.17
CA MET A 46 -12.17 -7.94 4.42
C MET A 46 -13.40 -7.98 3.50
N THR A 47 -14.58 -7.65 4.04
CA THR A 47 -15.79 -7.45 3.22
C THR A 47 -15.68 -6.20 2.34
N SER A 48 -14.96 -5.18 2.81
CA SER A 48 -14.70 -3.94 2.07
C SER A 48 -13.47 -3.23 2.64
N LEU A 49 -12.77 -2.46 1.81
CA LEU A 49 -11.66 -1.62 2.26
C LEU A 49 -12.15 -0.50 3.20
N PRO A 50 -11.48 -0.29 4.35
CA PRO A 50 -11.78 0.84 5.22
C PRO A 50 -11.65 2.17 4.48
N LYS A 51 -12.66 3.04 4.57
CA LYS A 51 -12.67 4.36 3.89
C LYS A 51 -11.45 5.22 4.23
N VAL A 52 -10.98 5.14 5.48
CA VAL A 52 -9.79 5.88 5.94
C VAL A 52 -8.52 5.41 5.22
N LEU A 53 -8.39 4.12 4.95
CA LEU A 53 -7.26 3.56 4.19
C LEU A 53 -7.29 4.06 2.75
N ILE A 54 -8.47 4.06 2.12
CA ILE A 54 -8.66 4.64 0.78
C ILE A 54 -8.27 6.13 0.77
N HIS A 55 -8.66 6.88 1.78
CA HIS A 55 -8.32 8.30 1.89
C HIS A 55 -6.81 8.51 2.03
N LEU A 56 -6.14 7.72 2.89
CA LEU A 56 -4.69 7.74 3.06
C LEU A 56 -3.96 7.49 1.73
N LEU A 57 -4.32 6.42 1.02
CA LEU A 57 -3.68 6.02 -0.25
C LEU A 57 -3.86 7.07 -1.36
N LYS A 58 -4.95 7.84 -1.33
CA LYS A 58 -5.27 8.86 -2.33
C LYS A 58 -4.87 10.27 -1.92
N HIS A 59 -4.37 10.47 -0.71
CA HIS A 59 -4.11 11.80 -0.19
C HIS A 59 -2.92 12.43 -0.93
N ARG A 60 -3.08 13.67 -1.44
CA ARG A 60 -2.08 14.33 -2.30
C ARG A 60 -0.69 14.49 -1.67
N LYS A 61 -0.62 14.56 -0.35
CA LYS A 61 0.64 14.65 0.41
C LYS A 61 1.24 13.28 0.75
N VAL A 62 0.59 12.18 0.39
CA VAL A 62 1.12 10.82 0.61
C VAL A 62 1.81 10.35 -0.66
N LYS A 63 3.03 9.86 -0.51
CA LYS A 63 3.80 9.20 -1.58
C LYS A 63 4.00 7.75 -1.20
N LEU A 64 3.55 6.84 -2.06
CA LEU A 64 3.81 5.43 -1.91
C LEU A 64 5.13 5.11 -2.63
N ALA A 65 6.08 4.54 -1.90
CA ALA A 65 7.38 4.15 -2.41
C ALA A 65 7.47 2.62 -2.46
N GLY A 66 7.75 2.08 -3.64
CA GLY A 66 7.87 0.65 -3.89
C GLY A 66 8.66 0.39 -5.17
N LEU A 67 9.20 -0.81 -5.31
CA LEU A 67 9.87 -1.23 -6.53
C LEU A 67 8.82 -1.61 -7.56
N ASN A 68 8.97 -1.11 -8.79
CA ASN A 68 8.02 -1.41 -9.88
C ASN A 68 6.56 -1.02 -9.58
N ILE A 69 6.37 -0.04 -8.69
CA ILE A 69 5.07 0.33 -8.13
C ILE A 69 4.01 0.63 -9.19
N LYS A 70 4.41 1.09 -10.40
CA LYS A 70 3.51 1.34 -11.52
C LYS A 70 2.60 0.15 -11.87
N ASN A 71 3.00 -1.09 -11.57
CA ASN A 71 2.17 -2.27 -11.79
C ASN A 71 1.22 -2.59 -10.63
N ASP A 72 1.35 -1.89 -9.50
CA ASP A 72 0.55 -2.05 -8.29
C ASP A 72 -0.56 -0.97 -8.17
N ILE A 73 -0.44 0.15 -8.90
CA ILE A 73 -1.39 1.29 -8.86
C ILE A 73 -2.43 1.24 -9.98
#